data_AF-A0A9W4JWC5-F1
#
_entry.id   AF-A0A9W4JWC5-F1
#
_cell.length_a   1.000
_cell.length_b   1.000
_cell.length_c   1.000
_cell.angle_alpha   90.00
_cell.angle_beta   90.00
_cell.angle_gamma   90.00
#
_symmetry.space_group_name_H-M   'P 1'
#
loop_
_entity.id
_entity.type
_entity.pdbx_description
1 polymer ?
#
loop_
_entity_poly.entity_id
_entity_poly.type
_entity_poly.pdbx_seq_one_letter_code
_entity_poly.pdbx_strand_id
1 'polypeptide(L)'
;MGIAIILFLVFAGIEKAPLYGYRGSYPADGPVKTYAFPLPGTTWVACMNAVLNITFLWVPQILFPTFIAEMEKPQDFPKALAVLTAISAILFIVPPAIGFRYLGQYSTAPAFGSLGVVSYKKASFGFVIVPTLIIGVIYANVTAKFIYTWVLGKSRHTHSHTVIGWGVWGAIMVGIYLLAYIFSEVIPSMGDFLSLLSATFDSFFGFIYFAIAYWQLNRGSLFSGLGRSVNTMFNIFIFIVGLFVLGPGLYAAVEAIIADYSGSTTPAFTCANMAI
;
A
#
# COMPACT_ATOMS: atom_id res chain seq x y z
N MET A 1 5.80 -10.90 -8.85
CA MET A 1 4.52 -10.70 -8.16
C MET A 1 3.47 -11.67 -8.67
N GLY A 2 3.10 -11.66 -9.97
CA GLY A 2 2.06 -12.55 -10.51
C GLY A 2 2.23 -14.05 -10.21
N ILE A 3 3.44 -14.61 -10.38
CA ILE A 3 3.72 -16.02 -10.07
C ILE A 3 3.46 -16.33 -8.58
N ALA A 4 3.89 -15.46 -7.67
CA ALA A 4 3.67 -15.65 -6.23
C ALA A 4 2.18 -15.69 -5.88
N ILE A 5 1.38 -14.80 -6.51
CA ILE A 5 -0.08 -14.76 -6.33
C ILE A 5 -0.70 -16.08 -6.82
N ILE A 6 -0.35 -16.54 -8.03
CA ILE A 6 -0.88 -17.79 -8.58
C ILE A 6 -0.53 -18.98 -7.67
N LEU A 7 0.74 -19.08 -7.25
CA LEU A 7 1.18 -20.13 -6.33
C LEU A 7 0.40 -20.11 -5.02
N PHE A 8 0.19 -18.94 -4.44
CA PHE A 8 -0.63 -18.79 -3.24
C PHE A 8 -2.07 -19.26 -3.43
N LEU A 9 -2.71 -18.89 -4.53
CA LEU A 9 -4.09 -19.33 -4.81
C LEU A 9 -4.18 -20.85 -4.96
N VAL A 10 -3.22 -21.46 -5.66
CA VAL A 10 -3.14 -22.92 -5.80
C VAL A 10 -2.91 -23.58 -4.44
N PHE A 11 -1.93 -23.09 -3.68
CA PHE A 11 -1.57 -23.68 -2.39
C PHE A 11 -2.68 -23.54 -1.35
N ALA A 12 -3.31 -22.37 -1.24
CA ALA A 12 -4.46 -22.18 -0.38
C ALA A 12 -5.64 -23.10 -0.78
N GLY A 13 -5.78 -23.40 -2.07
CA GLY A 13 -6.84 -24.28 -2.58
C GLY A 13 -6.61 -25.78 -2.39
N ILE A 14 -5.35 -26.23 -2.39
CA ILE A 14 -5.02 -27.67 -2.21
C ILE A 14 -4.72 -28.05 -0.76
N GLU A 15 -4.40 -27.07 0.08
CA GLU A 15 -4.05 -27.32 1.46
C GLU A 15 -5.29 -27.74 2.28
N LYS A 16 -5.11 -28.68 3.22
CA LYS A 16 -6.23 -29.20 4.04
C LYS A 16 -6.78 -28.16 5.02
N ALA A 17 -5.91 -27.30 5.53
CA ALA A 17 -6.26 -26.27 6.51
C ALA A 17 -5.20 -25.16 6.55
N PRO A 18 -5.58 -23.92 6.89
CA PRO A 18 -4.64 -22.83 7.13
C PRO A 18 -3.82 -23.04 8.41
N LEU A 19 -2.76 -22.25 8.60
CA LEU A 19 -1.88 -22.30 9.77
C LEU A 19 -2.46 -21.54 10.97
N TYR A 20 -2.53 -20.22 10.83
CA TYR A 20 -2.91 -19.30 11.89
C TYR A 20 -3.46 -18.00 11.31
N GLY A 21 -4.23 -17.29 12.14
CA GLY A 21 -4.75 -15.96 11.88
C GLY A 21 -4.65 -15.10 13.13
N TYR A 22 -5.31 -13.94 13.09
CA TYR A 22 -5.29 -12.96 14.18
C TYR A 22 -5.86 -13.48 15.51
N ARG A 23 -6.75 -14.49 15.47
CA ARG A 23 -7.40 -15.04 16.66
C ARG A 23 -6.80 -16.36 17.17
N GLY A 24 -5.79 -16.90 16.47
CA GLY A 24 -5.10 -18.13 16.85
C GLY A 24 -4.81 -19.06 15.67
N SER A 25 -4.32 -20.26 15.99
CA SER A 25 -3.98 -21.30 15.03
C SER A 25 -5.18 -22.19 14.69
N TYR A 26 -5.19 -22.77 13.50
CA TYR A 26 -6.13 -23.85 13.19
C TYR A 26 -5.77 -25.12 13.98
N PRO A 27 -6.75 -25.89 14.52
CA PRO A 27 -8.20 -25.68 14.49
C PRO A 27 -8.77 -24.94 15.72
N ALA A 28 -7.95 -24.25 16.52
CA ALA A 28 -8.38 -23.62 17.77
C ALA A 28 -9.44 -22.53 17.57
N ASP A 29 -9.36 -21.76 16.48
CA ASP A 29 -10.38 -20.76 16.09
C ASP A 29 -11.50 -21.36 15.19
N GLY A 30 -11.64 -22.69 15.22
CA GLY A 30 -12.70 -23.43 14.54
C GLY A 30 -12.50 -23.63 13.03
N PRO A 31 -13.49 -24.21 12.33
CA PRO A 31 -13.42 -24.39 10.88
C PRO A 31 -13.38 -23.05 10.15
N VAL A 32 -12.82 -23.04 8.94
CA VAL A 32 -12.77 -21.86 8.08
C VAL A 32 -14.17 -21.33 7.80
N LYS A 33 -14.39 -20.05 8.09
CA LYS A 33 -15.65 -19.34 7.86
C LYS A 33 -15.42 -18.13 6.97
N THR A 34 -16.31 -17.96 6.01
CA THR A 34 -16.33 -16.82 5.10
C THR A 34 -17.58 -16.00 5.36
N TYR A 35 -17.45 -14.68 5.37
CA TYR A 35 -18.55 -13.75 5.60
C TYR A 35 -18.49 -12.60 4.59
N ALA A 36 -19.67 -12.16 4.14
CA ALA A 36 -19.79 -11.03 3.21
C ALA A 36 -19.84 -9.67 3.93
N PHE A 37 -20.24 -9.68 5.21
CA PHE A 37 -20.37 -8.49 6.04
C PHE A 37 -19.50 -8.62 7.30
N PRO A 38 -19.08 -7.49 7.90
CA PRO A 38 -18.36 -7.51 9.17
C PRO A 38 -19.10 -8.32 10.22
N LEU A 39 -18.35 -9.12 10.99
CA LEU A 39 -18.91 -9.90 12.08
C LEU A 39 -19.43 -8.98 13.20
N PRO A 40 -20.44 -9.40 13.98
CA PRO A 40 -20.85 -8.68 15.18
C PRO A 40 -19.65 -8.42 16.10
N GLY A 41 -19.52 -7.19 16.60
CA GLY A 41 -18.40 -6.76 17.44
C GLY A 41 -17.18 -6.22 16.67
N THR A 42 -17.23 -6.13 15.33
CA THR A 42 -16.19 -5.43 14.56
C THR A 42 -16.19 -3.94 14.93
N THR A 43 -15.04 -3.42 15.37
CA THR A 43 -14.90 -2.04 15.80
C THR A 43 -14.81 -1.09 14.61
N TRP A 44 -15.14 0.19 14.84
CA TRP A 44 -14.97 1.22 13.82
C TRP A 44 -13.50 1.33 13.36
N VAL A 45 -12.54 1.19 14.28
CA VAL A 45 -11.10 1.18 13.97
C VAL A 45 -10.75 0.06 13.00
N ALA A 46 -11.21 -1.17 13.24
CA ALA A 46 -10.97 -2.31 12.35
C ALA A 46 -11.60 -2.11 10.95
N CYS A 47 -12.83 -1.57 10.90
CA CYS A 47 -13.48 -1.24 9.63
C CYS A 47 -12.69 -0.17 8.85
N MET A 48 -12.26 0.90 9.52
CA MET A 48 -11.50 1.97 8.89
C MET A 48 -10.13 1.47 8.42
N ASN A 49 -9.45 0.64 9.21
CA ASN A 49 -8.19 0.04 8.81
C ASN A 49 -8.33 -0.81 7.52
N ALA A 50 -9.40 -1.59 7.41
CA ALA A 50 -9.71 -2.33 6.18
C ALA A 50 -9.96 -1.39 4.99
N VAL A 51 -10.71 -0.29 5.19
CA VAL A 51 -10.95 0.72 4.14
C VAL A 51 -9.65 1.38 3.69
N LEU A 52 -8.74 1.70 4.61
CA LEU A 52 -7.45 2.32 4.30
C LEU A 52 -6.52 1.35 3.55
N ASN A 53 -6.47 0.08 3.95
CA ASN A 53 -5.73 -0.94 3.20
C ASN A 53 -6.26 -1.11 1.76
N ILE A 54 -7.58 -1.07 1.58
CA ILE A 54 -8.17 -1.08 0.23
C ILE A 54 -7.78 0.19 -0.53
N THR A 55 -7.88 1.35 0.11
CA THR A 55 -7.57 2.66 -0.49
C THR A 55 -6.12 2.70 -0.99
N PHE A 56 -5.18 2.14 -0.22
CA PHE A 56 -3.77 2.04 -0.59
C PHE A 56 -3.55 1.35 -1.94
N LEU A 57 -4.36 0.35 -2.28
CA LEU A 57 -4.26 -0.37 -3.55
C LEU A 57 -4.73 0.46 -4.76
N TRP A 58 -5.52 1.52 -4.53
CA TRP A 58 -6.24 2.27 -5.55
C TRP A 58 -5.71 3.69 -5.76
N VAL A 59 -4.47 3.98 -5.32
CA VAL A 59 -3.87 5.32 -5.42
C VAL A 59 -2.61 5.38 -6.31
N PRO A 60 -2.65 4.91 -7.58
CA PRO A 60 -1.53 5.06 -8.51
C PRO A 60 -1.36 6.49 -9.06
N GLN A 61 -2.33 7.37 -8.81
CA GLN A 61 -2.40 8.71 -9.41
C GLN A 61 -1.20 9.62 -9.13
N ILE A 62 -0.43 9.34 -8.08
CA ILE A 62 0.82 10.06 -7.80
C ILE A 62 1.84 9.93 -8.93
N LEU A 63 1.82 8.82 -9.69
CA LEU A 63 2.77 8.55 -10.77
C LEU A 63 2.26 8.96 -12.16
N PHE A 64 0.97 9.26 -12.30
CA PHE A 64 0.37 9.56 -13.60
C PHE A 64 1.04 10.73 -14.33
N PRO A 65 1.39 11.87 -13.70
CA PRO A 65 2.06 12.97 -14.41
C PRO A 65 3.40 12.55 -15.02
N THR A 66 4.19 11.75 -14.28
CA THR A 66 5.48 11.24 -14.76
C THR A 66 5.28 10.26 -15.92
N PHE A 67 4.35 9.31 -15.80
CA PHE A 67 4.07 8.37 -16.88
C PHE A 67 3.56 9.07 -18.13
N ILE A 68 2.66 10.06 -17.99
CA ILE A 68 2.17 10.86 -19.12
C ILE A 68 3.32 11.59 -19.81
N ALA A 69 4.30 12.10 -19.05
CA ALA A 69 5.47 12.79 -19.59
C ALA A 69 6.47 11.85 -20.30
N GLU A 70 6.50 10.57 -19.93
CA GLU A 70 7.36 9.55 -20.56
C GLU A 70 6.68 8.81 -21.73
N MET A 71 5.36 8.98 -21.91
CA MET A 71 4.64 8.39 -23.04
C MET A 71 5.03 9.04 -24.38
N GLU A 72 5.27 8.21 -25.40
CA GLU A 72 5.48 8.69 -26.77
C GLU A 72 4.29 9.51 -27.30
N LYS A 73 3.06 9.10 -26.92
CA LYS A 73 1.80 9.78 -27.27
C LYS A 73 0.94 10.01 -26.01
N PRO A 74 1.07 11.16 -25.32
CA PRO A 74 0.33 11.46 -24.10
C PRO A 74 -1.20 11.39 -24.24
N GLN A 75 -1.74 11.62 -25.44
CA GLN A 75 -3.18 11.58 -25.73
C GLN A 75 -3.79 10.17 -25.60
N ASP A 76 -2.97 9.12 -25.68
CA ASP A 76 -3.42 7.74 -25.49
C ASP A 76 -3.54 7.35 -24.00
N PHE A 77 -3.20 8.23 -23.07
CA PHE A 77 -3.27 7.97 -21.63
C PHE A 77 -4.62 7.44 -21.14
N PRO A 78 -5.80 7.95 -21.59
CA PRO A 78 -7.09 7.40 -21.16
C PRO A 78 -7.29 5.93 -21.55
N LYS A 79 -6.71 5.48 -22.67
CA LYS A 79 -6.77 4.07 -23.09
C LYS A 79 -5.91 3.21 -22.17
N ALA A 80 -4.68 3.65 -21.90
CA ALA A 80 -3.77 2.97 -20.97
C ALA A 80 -4.38 2.89 -19.57
N LEU A 81 -5.01 3.99 -19.10
CA LEU A 81 -5.70 4.05 -17.81
C LEU A 81 -6.89 3.08 -17.74
N ALA A 82 -7.69 2.97 -18.80
CA ALA A 82 -8.82 2.04 -18.84
C ALA A 82 -8.35 0.58 -18.74
N VAL A 83 -7.31 0.21 -19.49
CA VAL A 83 -6.72 -1.13 -19.44
C VAL A 83 -6.10 -1.42 -18.07
N LEU A 84 -5.35 -0.46 -17.51
CA LEU A 84 -4.80 -0.55 -16.17
C LEU A 84 -5.90 -0.78 -15.13
N THR A 85 -6.97 0.01 -15.17
CA THR A 85 -8.09 -0.10 -14.24
C THR A 85 -8.77 -1.46 -14.33
N ALA A 86 -8.99 -1.99 -15.53
CA ALA A 86 -9.59 -3.31 -15.72
C ALA A 86 -8.71 -4.44 -15.16
N ILE A 87 -7.40 -4.39 -15.44
CA ILE A 87 -6.45 -5.39 -14.94
C ILE A 87 -6.33 -5.29 -13.41
N SER A 88 -6.21 -4.08 -12.86
CA SER A 88 -6.15 -3.85 -11.41
C SER A 88 -7.41 -4.31 -10.70
N ALA A 89 -8.59 -4.08 -11.27
CA ALA A 89 -9.85 -4.58 -10.72
C ALA A 89 -9.84 -6.12 -10.60
N ILE A 90 -9.39 -6.83 -11.63
CA ILE A 90 -9.27 -8.29 -11.59
C ILE A 90 -8.25 -8.71 -10.52
N LEU A 91 -7.06 -8.10 -10.50
CA LEU A 91 -5.97 -8.47 -9.59
C LEU A 91 -6.24 -8.14 -8.12
N PHE A 92 -7.01 -7.11 -7.82
CA PHE A 92 -7.32 -6.69 -6.44
C PHE A 92 -8.64 -7.23 -5.92
N ILE A 93 -9.49 -7.81 -6.77
CA ILE A 93 -10.74 -8.45 -6.36
C ILE A 93 -10.62 -9.97 -6.35
N VAL A 94 -10.15 -10.57 -7.45
CA VAL A 94 -10.22 -12.03 -7.64
C VAL A 94 -9.27 -12.79 -6.70
N PRO A 95 -7.95 -12.49 -6.63
CA PRO A 95 -7.06 -13.19 -5.71
C PRO A 95 -7.43 -13.06 -4.23
N PRO A 96 -7.76 -11.86 -3.69
CA PRO A 96 -8.18 -11.74 -2.30
C PRO A 96 -9.50 -12.47 -2.01
N ALA A 97 -10.47 -12.47 -2.94
CA ALA A 97 -11.72 -13.19 -2.76
C ALA A 97 -11.50 -14.72 -2.70
N ILE A 98 -10.66 -15.26 -3.59
CA ILE A 98 -10.30 -16.69 -3.58
C ILE A 98 -9.48 -17.02 -2.33
N GLY A 99 -8.49 -16.20 -1.98
CA GLY A 99 -7.68 -16.38 -0.76
C GLY A 99 -8.56 -16.40 0.49
N PHE A 100 -9.48 -15.44 0.61
CA PHE A 100 -10.41 -15.38 1.73
C PHE A 100 -11.40 -16.55 1.74
N ARG A 101 -11.78 -17.10 0.58
CA ARG A 101 -12.60 -18.31 0.49
C ARG A 101 -11.95 -19.52 1.19
N TYR A 102 -10.64 -19.66 1.05
CA TYR A 102 -9.87 -20.79 1.59
C TYR A 102 -9.31 -20.53 2.99
N LEU A 103 -8.92 -19.29 3.30
CA LEU A 103 -8.33 -18.93 4.60
C LEU A 103 -9.37 -18.44 5.61
N GLY A 104 -10.42 -17.76 5.15
CA GLY A 104 -11.45 -17.15 6.00
C GLY A 104 -10.84 -16.26 7.09
N GLN A 105 -11.23 -16.51 8.34
CA GLN A 105 -10.74 -15.78 9.52
C GLN A 105 -9.23 -15.95 9.79
N TYR A 106 -8.57 -16.90 9.12
CA TYR A 106 -7.13 -17.14 9.26
C TYR A 106 -6.28 -16.27 8.34
N SER A 107 -6.87 -15.39 7.51
CA SER A 107 -6.12 -14.52 6.60
C SER A 107 -5.32 -13.46 7.38
N THR A 108 -3.99 -13.53 7.33
CA THR A 108 -3.09 -12.54 7.91
C THR A 108 -2.60 -11.56 6.83
N ALA A 109 -2.02 -10.43 7.24
CA ALA A 109 -1.25 -9.57 6.35
C ALA A 109 0.25 -9.76 6.65
N PRO A 110 1.05 -10.31 5.71
CA PRO A 110 0.70 -10.79 4.37
C PRO A 110 0.00 -12.17 4.36
N ALA A 111 -0.89 -12.38 3.37
CA ALA A 111 -1.74 -13.59 3.31
C ALA A 111 -0.98 -14.90 3.10
N PHE A 112 0.21 -14.82 2.50
CA PHE A 112 1.10 -15.98 2.37
C PHE A 112 1.49 -16.60 3.72
N GLY A 113 1.48 -15.79 4.79
CA GLY A 113 1.81 -16.23 6.14
C GLY A 113 0.81 -17.22 6.73
N SER A 114 -0.43 -17.19 6.26
CA SER A 114 -1.52 -18.07 6.69
C SER A 114 -1.41 -19.51 6.14
N LEU A 115 -0.52 -19.78 5.19
CA LEU A 115 -0.30 -21.14 4.66
C LEU A 115 0.35 -22.04 5.71
N GLY A 116 -0.15 -23.27 5.88
CA GLY A 116 0.32 -24.23 6.88
C GLY A 116 1.54 -25.03 6.45
N VAL A 117 1.60 -25.45 5.18
CA VAL A 117 2.71 -26.21 4.65
C VAL A 117 3.88 -25.25 4.39
N VAL A 118 4.97 -25.50 5.11
CA VAL A 118 6.20 -24.68 5.06
C VAL A 118 6.76 -24.55 3.64
N SER A 119 6.71 -25.61 2.83
CA SER A 119 7.20 -25.55 1.44
C SER A 119 6.35 -24.63 0.57
N TYR A 120 5.03 -24.62 0.74
CA TYR A 120 4.11 -23.75 0.01
C TYR A 120 4.34 -22.29 0.37
N LYS A 121 4.43 -22.01 1.66
CA LYS A 121 4.77 -20.68 2.18
C LYS A 121 6.08 -20.18 1.59
N LYS A 122 7.17 -20.95 1.72
CA LYS A 122 8.49 -20.57 1.20
C LYS A 122 8.50 -20.36 -0.31
N ALA A 123 7.81 -21.21 -1.07
CA ALA A 123 7.71 -21.08 -2.52
C ALA A 123 6.98 -19.79 -2.92
N SER A 124 5.86 -19.47 -2.28
CA SER A 124 5.14 -18.22 -2.54
C SER A 124 5.97 -16.99 -2.16
N PHE A 125 6.61 -16.97 -0.98
CA PHE A 125 7.48 -15.88 -0.56
C PHE A 125 8.73 -15.72 -1.43
N GLY A 126 9.32 -16.82 -1.92
CA GLY A 126 10.52 -16.79 -2.76
C GLY A 126 10.34 -15.92 -4.01
N PHE A 127 9.20 -16.03 -4.68
CA PHE A 127 8.88 -15.22 -5.88
C PHE A 127 8.43 -13.78 -5.57
N VAL A 128 8.22 -13.44 -4.29
CA VAL A 128 7.97 -12.07 -3.83
C VAL A 128 9.27 -11.29 -3.65
N ILE A 129 10.36 -11.94 -3.27
CA ILE A 129 11.63 -11.27 -2.93
C ILE A 129 12.15 -10.41 -4.10
N VAL A 130 12.29 -11.00 -5.29
CA VAL A 130 12.83 -10.33 -6.47
C VAL A 130 12.08 -9.04 -6.84
N PRO A 131 10.75 -9.07 -7.07
CA PRO A 131 10.02 -7.85 -7.41
C PRO A 131 10.01 -6.82 -6.27
N THR A 132 9.98 -7.24 -5.01
CA THR A 132 10.05 -6.31 -3.87
C THR A 132 11.39 -5.58 -3.81
N LEU A 133 12.50 -6.29 -4.06
CA LEU A 133 13.83 -5.66 -4.15
C LEU A 133 13.91 -4.66 -5.29
N ILE A 134 13.38 -5.00 -6.47
CA ILE A 134 13.38 -4.09 -7.62
C ILE A 134 12.59 -2.82 -7.30
N ILE A 135 11.38 -2.96 -6.75
CA ILE A 135 10.52 -1.83 -6.37
C ILE A 135 11.20 -0.97 -5.30
N GLY A 136 11.78 -1.59 -4.27
CA GLY A 136 12.51 -0.90 -3.20
C GLY A 136 13.67 -0.07 -3.74
N VAL A 137 14.47 -0.64 -4.65
CA VAL A 137 15.60 0.06 -5.28
C VAL A 137 15.11 1.21 -6.16
N ILE A 138 14.03 1.05 -6.91
CA ILE A 138 13.47 2.12 -7.75
C ILE A 138 13.05 3.32 -6.87
N TYR A 139 12.26 3.08 -5.83
CA TYR A 139 11.80 4.17 -4.95
C TYR A 139 12.95 4.81 -4.16
N ALA A 140 13.89 4.02 -3.64
CA ALA A 140 15.08 4.55 -2.98
C ALA A 140 15.90 5.45 -3.93
N ASN A 141 16.05 5.06 -5.19
CA ASN A 141 16.75 5.87 -6.20
C ASN A 141 16.01 7.15 -6.55
N VAL A 142 14.68 7.14 -6.69
CA VAL A 142 13.90 8.34 -6.98
C VAL A 142 14.04 9.34 -5.84
N THR A 143 13.86 8.89 -4.59
CA THR A 143 14.02 9.72 -3.39
C THR A 143 15.45 10.23 -3.25
N ALA A 144 16.45 9.37 -3.47
CA ALA A 144 17.85 9.78 -3.39
C ALA A 144 18.19 10.85 -4.42
N LYS A 145 17.73 10.73 -5.67
CA LYS A 145 17.93 11.76 -6.71
C LYS A 145 17.30 13.08 -6.31
N PHE A 146 16.09 13.06 -5.76
CA PHE A 146 15.39 14.27 -5.31
C PHE A 146 16.16 14.97 -4.18
N ILE A 147 16.61 14.22 -3.17
CA ILE A 147 17.42 14.78 -2.07
C ILE A 147 18.78 15.25 -2.58
N TYR A 148 19.42 14.48 -3.47
CA TYR A 148 20.73 14.80 -4.03
C TYR A 148 20.72 16.11 -4.81
N THR A 149 19.71 16.34 -5.66
CA THR A 149 19.57 17.61 -6.38
C THR A 149 19.23 18.77 -5.45
N TRP A 150 18.53 18.52 -4.35
CA TRP A 150 18.25 19.55 -3.34
C TRP A 150 19.51 19.94 -2.55
N VAL A 151 20.34 18.96 -2.17
CA VAL A 151 21.56 19.17 -1.38
C VAL A 151 22.70 19.77 -2.23
N LEU A 152 22.94 19.24 -3.43
CA LEU A 152 24.05 19.66 -4.28
C LEU A 152 23.66 20.72 -5.32
N GLY A 153 22.38 20.92 -5.58
CA GLY A 153 21.88 21.93 -6.50
C GLY A 153 22.55 21.87 -7.88
N LYS A 154 23.01 23.04 -8.34
CA LYS A 154 23.74 23.21 -9.62
C LYS A 154 25.26 23.01 -9.49
N SER A 155 25.75 22.37 -8.43
CA SER A 155 27.19 22.19 -8.21
C SER A 155 27.84 21.33 -9.30
N ARG A 156 29.14 21.54 -9.57
CA ARG A 156 29.93 20.69 -10.50
C ARG A 156 29.89 19.22 -10.07
N HIS A 157 29.78 18.96 -8.76
CA HIS A 157 29.68 17.63 -8.18
C HIS A 157 28.40 16.87 -8.55
N THR A 158 27.35 17.57 -9.02
CA THR A 158 26.10 16.96 -9.45
C THR A 158 26.26 16.19 -10.78
N HIS A 159 27.14 16.67 -11.66
CA HIS A 159 27.29 16.13 -13.03
C HIS A 159 28.67 15.52 -13.32
N SER A 160 29.58 15.52 -12.34
CA SER A 160 30.92 14.95 -12.50
C SER A 160 31.19 13.88 -11.45
N HIS A 161 31.88 12.80 -11.86
CA HIS A 161 32.33 11.73 -10.96
C HIS A 161 33.39 12.26 -9.99
N THR A 162 32.94 12.83 -8.89
CA THR A 162 33.78 13.36 -7.82
C THR A 162 33.58 12.55 -6.55
N VAL A 163 34.64 12.44 -5.74
CA VAL A 163 34.59 11.71 -4.45
C VAL A 163 33.50 12.30 -3.54
N ILE A 164 33.32 13.62 -3.56
CA ILE A 164 32.27 14.32 -2.80
C ILE A 164 30.88 13.92 -3.30
N GLY A 165 30.65 13.91 -4.62
CA GLY A 165 29.37 13.49 -5.20
C GLY A 165 29.02 12.04 -4.84
N TRP A 166 29.97 11.11 -5.00
CA TRP A 166 29.77 9.71 -4.60
C TRP A 166 29.57 9.54 -3.10
N GLY A 167 30.29 10.30 -2.27
CA GLY A 167 30.14 10.29 -0.81
C GLY A 167 28.76 10.77 -0.36
N VAL A 168 28.29 11.90 -0.90
CA VAL A 168 26.94 12.42 -0.61
C VAL A 168 25.86 11.45 -1.09
N TRP A 169 26.01 10.88 -2.28
CA TRP A 169 25.09 9.88 -2.79
C TRP A 169 25.01 8.64 -1.88
N GLY A 170 26.17 8.11 -1.48
CA GLY A 170 26.25 6.98 -0.56
C GLY A 170 25.61 7.28 0.80
N ALA A 171 25.87 8.46 1.36
CA ALA A 171 25.29 8.89 2.63
C ALA A 171 23.76 9.00 2.57
N ILE A 172 23.21 9.57 1.49
CA ILE A 172 21.76 9.65 1.27
C ILE A 172 21.15 8.26 1.18
N MET A 173 21.76 7.35 0.41
CA MET A 173 21.28 5.98 0.28
C MET A 173 21.28 5.23 1.63
N VAL A 174 22.39 5.31 2.37
CA VAL A 174 22.47 4.70 3.71
C VAL A 174 21.40 5.28 4.63
N GLY A 175 21.17 6.60 4.61
CA GLY A 175 20.13 7.24 5.41
C GLY A 175 18.72 6.74 5.07
N ILE A 176 18.40 6.60 3.78
CA ILE A 176 17.10 6.09 3.33
C ILE A 176 16.88 4.64 3.80
N TYR A 177 17.87 3.76 3.61
CA TYR A 177 17.76 2.36 4.02
C TYR A 177 17.76 2.20 5.55
N LEU A 178 18.50 3.03 6.28
CA LEU A 178 18.48 3.03 7.75
C LEU A 178 17.09 3.41 8.27
N LEU A 179 16.47 4.43 7.68
CA LEU A 179 15.11 4.83 8.06
C LEU A 179 14.10 3.71 7.75
N ALA A 180 14.21 3.08 6.58
CA ALA A 180 13.37 1.94 6.21
C ALA A 180 13.55 0.75 7.17
N TYR A 181 14.79 0.47 7.59
CA TYR A 181 15.09 -0.56 8.58
C TYR A 181 14.42 -0.27 9.93
N ILE A 182 14.48 0.97 10.42
CA ILE A 182 13.81 1.37 11.67
C ILE A 182 12.29 1.15 11.56
N PHE A 183 11.65 1.60 10.47
CA PHE A 183 10.22 1.40 10.30
C PHE A 183 9.82 -0.07 10.22
N SER A 184 10.65 -0.90 9.59
CA SER A 184 10.41 -2.35 9.49
C SER A 184 10.48 -3.08 10.83
N GLU A 185 11.26 -2.58 11.79
CA GLU A 185 11.39 -3.17 13.14
C GLU A 185 10.37 -2.60 14.13
N VAL A 186 9.98 -1.34 13.94
CA VAL A 186 9.04 -0.66 14.84
C VAL A 186 7.61 -1.13 14.57
N ILE A 187 7.16 -1.31 13.34
CA ILE A 187 5.72 -1.53 13.12
C ILE A 187 5.38 -3.02 13.18
N PRO A 188 4.59 -3.49 14.17
CA PRO A 188 4.35 -4.92 14.41
C PRO A 188 3.49 -5.59 13.33
N SER A 189 2.65 -4.80 12.65
CA SER A 189 1.67 -5.29 11.68
C SER A 189 1.76 -4.50 10.36
N MET A 190 1.96 -5.23 9.27
CA MET A 190 2.04 -4.64 7.92
C MET A 190 0.73 -3.94 7.53
N GLY A 191 -0.42 -4.49 7.92
CA GLY A 191 -1.73 -3.89 7.59
C GLY A 191 -1.94 -2.53 8.24
N ASP A 192 -1.45 -2.34 9.46
CA ASP A 192 -1.56 -1.06 10.17
C ASP A 192 -0.58 -0.03 9.62
N PHE A 193 0.61 -0.45 9.19
CA PHE A 193 1.52 0.43 8.46
C PHE A 193 0.92 0.93 7.15
N LEU A 194 0.34 0.03 6.35
CA LEU A 194 -0.32 0.38 5.09
C LEU A 194 -1.49 1.35 5.32
N SER A 195 -2.29 1.11 6.36
CA SER A 195 -3.36 2.02 6.77
C SER A 195 -2.85 3.41 7.11
N LEU A 196 -1.75 3.50 7.87
CA LEU A 196 -1.13 4.77 8.25
C LEU A 196 -0.61 5.54 7.03
N LEU A 197 0.09 4.85 6.12
CA LEU A 197 0.59 5.43 4.88
C LEU A 197 -0.57 5.94 4.02
N SER A 198 -1.64 5.16 3.90
CA SER A 198 -2.80 5.55 3.10
C SER A 198 -3.52 6.76 3.70
N ALA A 199 -3.74 6.75 5.01
CA ALA A 199 -4.36 7.89 5.69
C ALA A 199 -3.55 9.17 5.57
N THR A 200 -2.22 9.09 5.61
CA THR A 200 -1.35 10.28 5.62
C THR A 200 -1.06 10.80 4.22
N PHE A 201 -0.69 9.92 3.28
CA PHE A 201 -0.17 10.31 1.97
C PHE A 201 -1.20 10.11 0.86
N ASP A 202 -1.91 8.99 0.85
CA ASP A 202 -2.90 8.73 -0.20
C ASP A 202 -4.14 9.61 -0.06
N SER A 203 -4.50 10.01 1.16
CA SER A 203 -5.55 11.01 1.36
C SER A 203 -5.26 12.30 0.59
N PHE A 204 -4.01 12.76 0.62
CA PHE A 204 -3.57 13.97 -0.05
C PHE A 204 -3.44 13.77 -1.56
N PHE A 205 -2.54 12.88 -1.99
CA PHE A 205 -2.26 12.68 -3.41
C PHE A 205 -3.40 11.98 -4.13
N GLY A 206 -4.16 11.15 -3.43
CA GLY A 206 -5.20 10.35 -4.04
C GLY A 206 -6.53 11.08 -4.21
N PHE A 207 -6.86 12.02 -3.30
CA PHE A 207 -8.17 12.68 -3.29
C PHE A 207 -8.04 14.20 -3.23
N ILE A 208 -7.42 14.76 -2.19
CA ILE A 208 -7.43 16.20 -1.90
C ILE A 208 -6.78 17.00 -3.04
N TYR A 209 -5.58 16.59 -3.47
CA TYR A 209 -4.81 17.30 -4.49
C TYR A 209 -5.58 17.42 -5.81
N PHE A 210 -6.15 16.32 -6.31
CA PHE A 210 -6.89 16.32 -7.57
C PHE A 210 -8.20 17.08 -7.49
N ALA A 211 -8.89 17.04 -6.35
CA ALA A 211 -10.09 17.85 -6.15
C ALA A 211 -9.79 19.36 -6.15
N ILE A 212 -8.69 19.79 -5.50
CA ILE A 212 -8.24 21.19 -5.54
C ILE A 212 -7.79 21.58 -6.96
N ALA A 213 -7.06 20.69 -7.65
CA ALA A 213 -6.63 20.93 -9.03
C ALA A 213 -7.83 21.14 -9.97
N TYR A 214 -8.90 20.33 -9.83
CA TYR A 214 -10.13 20.51 -10.59
C TYR A 214 -10.79 21.87 -10.31
N TRP A 215 -10.85 22.27 -9.03
CA TRP A 215 -11.38 23.57 -8.64
C TRP A 215 -10.60 24.73 -9.27
N GLN A 216 -9.26 24.65 -9.24
CA GLN A 216 -8.39 25.68 -9.78
C GLN A 216 -8.50 25.78 -11.31
N LEU A 217 -8.58 24.65 -12.01
CA LEU A 217 -8.68 24.61 -13.48
C LEU A 217 -10.01 25.18 -13.99
N ASN A 218 -11.11 24.99 -13.24
CA ASN A 218 -12.45 25.43 -13.64
C ASN A 218 -12.91 26.71 -12.92
N ARG A 219 -11.97 27.47 -12.33
CA ARG A 219 -12.27 28.68 -11.56
C ARG A 219 -13.08 29.68 -12.41
N GLY A 220 -14.22 30.12 -11.89
CA GLY A 220 -15.13 31.05 -12.58
C GLY A 220 -16.19 30.41 -13.48
N SER A 221 -16.13 29.09 -13.71
CA SER A 221 -17.15 28.37 -14.50
C SER A 221 -17.66 27.09 -13.81
N LEU A 222 -17.37 26.91 -12.52
CA LEU A 222 -17.70 25.70 -11.74
C LEU A 222 -19.17 25.26 -11.84
N PHE A 223 -20.09 26.22 -11.97
CA PHE A 223 -21.52 26.00 -12.07
C PHE A 223 -22.11 26.41 -13.43
N SER A 224 -21.25 26.55 -14.46
CA SER A 224 -21.71 26.88 -15.81
C SER A 224 -22.31 25.64 -16.46
N GLY A 225 -23.59 25.39 -16.20
CA GLY A 225 -24.36 24.29 -16.79
C GLY A 225 -24.43 23.03 -15.93
N LEU A 226 -25.44 22.21 -16.21
CA LEU A 226 -25.86 21.08 -15.38
C LEU A 226 -24.77 20.01 -15.23
N GLY A 227 -24.11 19.63 -16.33
CA GLY A 227 -23.02 18.64 -16.30
C GLY A 227 -21.80 19.09 -15.51
N ARG A 228 -21.44 20.38 -15.58
CA ARG A 228 -20.28 20.91 -14.85
C ARG A 228 -20.60 21.06 -13.36
N SER A 229 -21.82 21.45 -13.01
CA SER A 229 -22.30 21.45 -11.62
C SER A 229 -22.24 20.07 -10.97
N VAL A 230 -22.65 19.01 -11.70
CA VAL A 230 -22.54 17.62 -11.22
C VAL A 230 -21.08 17.23 -10.99
N ASN A 231 -20.18 17.52 -11.94
CA ASN A 231 -18.75 17.24 -11.79
C ASN A 231 -18.14 18.01 -10.61
N THR A 232 -18.55 19.26 -10.39
CA THR A 232 -18.11 20.07 -9.24
C THR A 232 -18.59 19.46 -7.92
N MET A 233 -19.85 19.03 -7.83
CA MET A 233 -20.37 18.33 -6.64
C MET A 233 -19.61 17.04 -6.36
N PHE A 234 -19.32 16.26 -7.41
CA PHE A 234 -18.52 15.04 -7.27
C PHE A 234 -17.09 15.31 -6.79
N ASN A 235 -16.44 16.37 -7.28
CA ASN A 235 -15.11 16.77 -6.80
C ASN A 235 -15.13 17.27 -5.35
N ILE A 236 -16.18 17.99 -4.94
CA ILE A 236 -16.37 18.39 -3.53
C ILE A 236 -16.55 17.15 -2.64
N PHE A 237 -17.31 16.16 -3.09
CA PHE A 237 -17.45 14.89 -2.39
C PHE A 237 -16.10 14.17 -2.24
N ILE A 238 -15.30 14.08 -3.32
CA ILE A 238 -13.94 13.51 -3.27
C ILE A 238 -13.06 14.26 -2.27
N PHE A 239 -13.13 15.59 -2.24
CA PHE A 239 -12.39 16.40 -1.28
C PHE A 239 -12.78 16.08 0.18
N ILE A 240 -14.08 15.94 0.46
CA ILE A 240 -14.58 15.57 1.79
C ILE A 240 -14.12 14.16 2.17
N VAL A 241 -14.18 13.20 1.24
CA VAL A 241 -13.65 11.84 1.45
C VAL A 241 -12.16 11.89 1.76
N GLY A 242 -11.38 12.69 1.03
CA GLY A 242 -9.96 12.90 1.30
C GLY A 242 -9.70 13.43 2.71
N LEU A 243 -10.46 14.44 3.15
CA LEU A 243 -10.36 14.94 4.53
C LEU A 243 -10.81 13.91 5.58
N PHE A 244 -11.80 13.08 5.26
CA PHE A 244 -12.26 12.01 6.14
C PHE A 244 -11.20 10.89 6.29
N VAL A 245 -10.53 10.52 5.20
CA VAL A 245 -9.41 9.57 5.22
C VAL A 245 -8.23 10.18 5.98
N LEU A 246 -7.94 11.48 5.78
CA LEU A 246 -6.84 12.17 6.46
C LEU A 246 -7.08 12.37 7.96
N GLY A 247 -8.30 12.70 8.39
CA GLY A 247 -8.59 12.96 9.80
C GLY A 247 -9.01 11.68 10.52
N PRO A 248 -10.30 11.29 10.45
CA PRO A 248 -10.80 10.04 11.02
C PRO A 248 -10.00 8.79 10.62
N GLY A 249 -9.62 8.65 9.36
CA GLY A 249 -8.82 7.50 8.93
C GLY A 249 -7.45 7.45 9.60
N LEU A 250 -6.75 8.58 9.72
CA LEU A 250 -5.46 8.66 10.42
C LEU A 250 -5.62 8.33 11.91
N TYR A 251 -6.66 8.84 12.56
CA TYR A 251 -6.97 8.50 13.95
C TYR A 251 -7.16 6.99 14.11
N ALA A 252 -7.94 6.35 13.23
CA ALA A 252 -8.13 4.90 13.26
C ALA A 252 -6.82 4.13 13.06
N ALA A 253 -5.98 4.55 12.12
CA ALA A 253 -4.69 3.90 11.87
C ALA A 253 -3.76 4.00 13.09
N VAL A 254 -3.70 5.15 13.75
CA VAL A 254 -2.90 5.35 14.96
C VAL A 254 -3.44 4.51 16.12
N GLU A 255 -4.75 4.50 16.34
CA GLU A 255 -5.37 3.69 17.39
C GLU A 255 -5.14 2.18 17.15
N ALA A 256 -5.18 1.73 15.89
CA ALA A 256 -4.88 0.33 15.55
C ALA A 256 -3.43 -0.04 15.94
N ILE A 257 -2.46 0.85 15.64
CA ILE A 257 -1.06 0.64 16.04
C ILE A 257 -0.92 0.63 17.56
N ILE A 258 -1.56 1.56 18.28
CA ILE A 258 -1.53 1.60 19.75
C ILE A 258 -2.11 0.30 20.33
N ALA A 259 -3.24 -0.17 19.80
CA ALA A 259 -3.87 -1.40 20.22
C ALA A 259 -2.95 -2.61 20.01
N ASP A 260 -2.30 -2.70 18.85
CA ASP A 260 -1.31 -3.72 18.56
C ASP A 260 -0.17 -3.72 19.60
N TYR A 261 0.36 -2.53 19.92
CA TYR A 261 1.39 -2.36 20.94
C TYR A 261 0.96 -2.69 22.37
N SER A 262 -0.32 -2.53 22.68
CA SER A 262 -0.88 -2.85 24.01
C SER A 262 -1.00 -4.37 24.28
N GLY A 263 -0.96 -5.18 23.22
CA GLY A 263 -0.96 -6.64 23.30
C GLY A 263 0.42 -7.24 23.57
N SER A 264 0.54 -8.55 23.42
CA SER A 264 1.83 -9.24 23.45
C SER A 264 2.62 -8.93 22.18
N THR A 265 3.30 -7.79 22.15
CA THR A 265 4.20 -7.44 21.05
C THR A 265 5.57 -8.07 21.25
N THR A 266 6.16 -8.51 20.15
CA THR A 266 7.59 -8.75 20.11
C THR A 266 8.31 -7.40 20.20
N PRO A 267 9.28 -7.24 21.11
CA PRO A 267 10.03 -5.99 21.20
C PRO A 267 10.68 -5.66 19.84
N ALA A 268 10.73 -4.37 19.49
CA ALA A 268 11.49 -3.92 18.34
C ALA A 268 12.97 -4.33 18.49
N PHE A 269 13.64 -4.69 17.39
CA PHE A 269 15.05 -5.10 17.37
C PHE A 269 15.36 -6.38 18.15
N THR A 270 14.42 -7.34 18.17
CA THR A 270 14.72 -8.65 18.76
C THR A 270 15.62 -9.47 17.84
N CYS A 271 16.56 -10.22 18.43
CA CYS A 271 17.36 -11.21 17.70
C CYS A 271 16.58 -12.51 17.39
N ALA A 272 15.27 -12.53 17.61
CA ALA A 272 14.42 -13.69 17.36
C ALA A 272 14.10 -13.79 15.86
N ASN A 273 13.90 -15.02 15.37
CA ASN A 273 13.46 -15.21 13.99
C ASN A 273 11.99 -14.77 13.86
N MET A 274 11.79 -13.60 13.26
CA MET A 274 10.47 -13.01 12.99
C MET A 274 9.93 -13.35 11.58
N ALA A 275 10.62 -14.20 10.82
CA ALA A 275 10.16 -14.61 9.50
C ALA A 275 8.90 -15.48 9.63
N ILE A 276 7.80 -14.99 9.05
CA ILE A 276 6.50 -15.67 8.96
C ILE A 276 6.56 -16.87 8.00
#